data_AF-A0A5B0D1Y0-F1
#
_entry.id   AF-A0A5B0D1Y0-F1
#
_cell.length_a   1.000
_cell.length_b   1.000
_cell.length_c   1.000
_cell.angle_alpha   90.00
_cell.angle_beta   90.00
_cell.angle_gamma   90.00
#
_symmetry.space_group_name_H-M   'P 1'
#
loop_
_entity.id
_entity.type
_entity.pdbx_description
1 polymer ?
#
loop_
_entity_poly.entity_id
_entity_poly.type
_entity_poly.pdbx_seq_one_letter_code
_entity_poly.pdbx_strand_id
1 'polypeptide(L)'
;MALIYSATPHDTDELVALRQIINDNERAFSEIRTIYSVDQRRLCDEFDALMAAQQPTYPTPEHLQGLDMVAEMMRSGTEYGDHHGSLRQVDHEAGQALPRSVDFSSFACRISIRALAPYRSRFSQHAWAFTEDDIEGFRDELTKRSLGIASHWQHEDGVAFQVFNARV
;
A
#
# COMPACT_ATOMS: atom_id res chain seq x y z
N MET A 1 -24.55 2.92 -23.27
CA MET A 1 -25.23 3.97 -24.04
C MET A 1 -25.11 3.62 -25.51
N ALA A 2 -26.22 3.65 -26.24
CA ALA A 2 -26.33 3.08 -27.58
C ALA A 2 -26.89 4.13 -28.53
N LEU A 3 -26.10 4.49 -29.55
CA LEU A 3 -26.56 5.32 -30.67
C LEU A 3 -27.58 4.51 -31.48
N ILE A 4 -28.68 5.15 -31.88
CA ILE A 4 -29.75 4.50 -32.63
C ILE A 4 -29.43 4.66 -34.11
N TYR A 5 -28.95 3.59 -34.73
CA TYR A 5 -28.57 3.55 -36.15
C TYR A 5 -29.57 2.82 -37.05
N SER A 6 -30.48 2.02 -36.46
CA SER A 6 -31.45 1.25 -37.22
C SER A 6 -32.54 2.16 -37.77
N ALA A 7 -32.74 2.14 -39.10
CA ALA A 7 -33.91 2.69 -39.77
C ALA A 7 -34.86 1.57 -40.18
N THR A 8 -36.17 1.85 -40.19
CA THR A 8 -37.19 0.90 -40.63
C THR A 8 -38.03 1.49 -41.77
N PRO A 9 -38.65 0.66 -42.62
CA PRO A 9 -39.59 1.14 -43.63
C PRO A 9 -40.84 1.85 -43.07
N HIS A 10 -41.04 1.80 -41.75
CA HIS A 10 -42.16 2.44 -41.05
C HIS A 10 -41.75 3.72 -40.31
N ASP A 11 -40.49 4.16 -40.45
CA ASP A 11 -40.03 5.39 -39.83
C ASP A 11 -40.82 6.58 -40.39
N THR A 12 -41.44 7.34 -39.49
CA THR A 12 -42.04 8.64 -39.81
C THR A 12 -40.98 9.73 -39.72
N ASP A 13 -41.23 10.89 -40.34
CA ASP A 13 -40.34 12.06 -40.23
C ASP A 13 -40.12 12.48 -38.76
N GLU A 14 -41.14 12.34 -37.91
CA GLU A 14 -41.04 12.59 -36.47
C GLU A 14 -40.08 11.61 -35.77
N LEU A 15 -40.14 10.32 -36.11
CA LEU A 15 -39.23 9.31 -35.55
C LEU A 15 -37.78 9.54 -36.01
N VAL A 16 -37.59 9.96 -37.27
CA VAL A 16 -36.26 10.33 -37.79
C VAL A 16 -35.72 11.56 -37.06
N ALA A 17 -36.54 12.59 -36.86
CA ALA A 17 -36.15 13.80 -36.14
C ALA A 17 -35.80 13.51 -34.67
N LEU A 18 -36.62 12.71 -33.97
CA LEU A 18 -36.34 12.29 -32.59
C LEU A 18 -35.05 11.47 -32.49
N ARG A 19 -34.81 10.55 -33.42
CA ARG A 19 -33.55 9.77 -33.48
C ARG A 19 -32.35 10.68 -33.61
N GLN A 20 -32.43 11.71 -34.45
CA GLN A 20 -31.36 12.68 -34.63
C GLN A 20 -31.08 13.44 -33.33
N ILE A 21 -32.13 13.97 -32.67
CA ILE A 21 -32.00 14.67 -31.38
C ILE A 21 -31.37 13.77 -30.31
N ILE A 22 -31.81 12.52 -30.20
CA ILE A 22 -31.24 11.55 -29.24
C ILE A 22 -29.76 11.31 -29.53
N ASN A 23 -29.41 11.03 -30.79
CA ASN A 23 -28.02 10.77 -31.17
C ASN A 23 -27.12 12.00 -30.96
N ASP A 24 -27.63 13.20 -31.20
CA ASP A 24 -26.87 14.45 -30.97
C ASP A 24 -26.65 14.69 -29.47
N ASN A 25 -27.67 14.46 -28.63
CA ASN A 25 -27.53 14.53 -27.17
C ASN A 25 -26.53 13.50 -26.63
N GLU A 26 -26.58 12.26 -27.13
CA GLU A 26 -25.65 11.19 -26.75
C GLU A 26 -24.20 11.53 -27.15
N ARG A 27 -24.00 12.12 -28.34
CA ARG A 27 -22.68 12.60 -28.78
C ARG A 27 -22.17 13.72 -27.89
N ALA A 28 -22.98 14.75 -27.64
CA ALA A 28 -22.62 15.87 -26.76
C ALA A 28 -22.26 15.39 -25.34
N PHE A 29 -23.03 14.45 -24.78
CA PHE A 29 -22.72 13.85 -23.49
C PHE A 29 -21.41 13.04 -23.52
N SER A 30 -21.19 12.27 -24.58
CA SER A 30 -19.95 11.50 -24.75
C SER A 30 -18.72 12.41 -24.86
N GLU A 31 -18.83 13.55 -25.55
CA GLU A 31 -17.77 14.57 -25.65
C GLU A 31 -17.45 15.15 -24.28
N ILE A 32 -18.47 15.59 -23.53
CA ILE A 32 -18.31 16.09 -22.17
C ILE A 32 -17.65 15.05 -21.27
N ARG A 33 -18.14 13.80 -21.30
CA ARG A 33 -17.56 12.70 -20.51
C ARG A 33 -16.11 12.45 -20.88
N THR A 34 -15.77 12.53 -22.17
CA THR A 34 -14.39 12.38 -22.64
C THR A 34 -13.51 13.47 -22.05
N ILE A 35 -13.92 14.73 -22.13
CA ILE A 35 -13.18 15.88 -21.57
C ILE A 35 -12.94 15.67 -20.07
N TYR A 36 -13.98 15.35 -19.29
CA TYR A 36 -13.82 15.12 -17.85
C TYR A 36 -12.94 13.90 -17.54
N SER A 37 -13.03 12.83 -18.32
CA SER A 37 -12.19 11.64 -18.11
C SER A 37 -10.70 11.92 -18.36
N VAL A 38 -10.39 12.79 -19.32
CA VAL A 38 -9.03 13.22 -19.62
C VAL A 38 -8.49 14.08 -18.48
N ASP A 39 -9.27 15.06 -18.01
CA ASP A 39 -8.84 15.93 -16.93
C ASP A 39 -8.72 15.17 -15.60
N GLN A 40 -9.67 14.28 -15.29
CA GLN A 40 -9.58 13.41 -14.12
C GLN A 40 -8.32 12.52 -14.18
N ARG A 41 -8.00 11.96 -15.35
CA ARG A 41 -6.76 11.19 -15.52
C ARG A 41 -5.54 12.03 -15.22
N ARG A 42 -5.45 13.24 -15.78
CA ARG A 42 -4.34 14.18 -15.55
C ARG A 42 -4.19 14.51 -14.06
N LEU A 43 -5.29 14.81 -13.37
CA LEU A 43 -5.29 15.13 -11.95
C LEU A 43 -4.86 13.95 -11.08
N CYS A 44 -5.32 12.74 -11.41
CA CYS A 44 -4.88 11.52 -10.73
C CYS A 44 -3.37 11.26 -10.94
N ASP A 45 -2.88 11.44 -12.16
CA ASP A 45 -1.45 11.25 -12.47
C ASP A 45 -0.60 12.31 -11.73
N GLU A 46 -1.07 13.56 -11.64
CA GLU A 46 -0.44 14.64 -10.88
C GLU A 46 -0.43 14.35 -9.37
N PHE A 47 -1.56 13.87 -8.83
CA PHE A 47 -1.68 13.48 -7.43
C PHE A 47 -0.74 12.32 -7.08
N ASP A 48 -0.71 11.27 -7.90
CA ASP A 48 0.16 10.11 -7.69
C ASP A 48 1.65 10.49 -7.74
N ALA A 49 2.04 11.42 -8.64
CA ALA A 49 3.40 11.94 -8.70
C ALA A 49 3.78 12.77 -7.46
N LEU A 50 2.87 13.63 -6.98
CA LEU A 50 3.08 14.40 -5.76
C LEU A 50 3.20 13.50 -4.53
N MET A 51 2.39 12.44 -4.45
CA MET A 51 2.51 11.44 -3.38
C MET A 51 3.84 10.72 -3.44
N ALA A 52 4.25 10.22 -4.61
CA ALA A 52 5.52 9.50 -4.74
C ALA A 52 6.73 10.34 -4.29
N ALA A 53 6.70 11.66 -4.51
CA ALA A 53 7.73 12.58 -4.03
C ALA A 53 7.78 12.72 -2.49
N GLN A 54 6.74 12.29 -1.77
CA GLN A 54 6.70 12.25 -0.30
C GLN A 54 7.22 10.93 0.27
N GLN A 55 7.74 10.02 -0.56
CA GLN A 55 8.32 8.78 -0.08
C GLN A 55 9.43 9.09 0.96
N PRO A 56 9.33 8.56 2.18
CA PRO A 56 10.35 8.77 3.19
C PRO A 56 11.61 7.99 2.82
N THR A 57 12.75 8.44 3.33
CA THR A 57 13.98 7.65 3.32
C THR A 57 13.83 6.52 4.36
N TYR A 58 14.09 5.29 3.94
CA TYR A 58 14.08 4.12 4.80
C TYR A 58 15.51 3.69 5.18
N PRO A 59 15.71 3.09 6.36
CA PRO A 59 14.77 2.95 7.49
C PRO A 59 14.34 4.31 8.08
N THR A 60 13.08 4.46 8.48
CA THR A 60 12.61 5.66 9.19
C THR A 60 13.03 5.62 10.66
N PRO A 61 13.04 6.76 11.39
CA PRO A 61 13.26 6.77 12.84
C PRO A 61 12.28 5.87 13.61
N GLU A 62 11.03 5.77 13.15
CA GLU A 62 10.02 4.88 13.73
C GLU A 62 10.42 3.40 13.57
N HIS A 63 10.92 3.01 12.39
CA HIS A 63 11.43 1.66 12.17
C HIS A 63 12.59 1.35 13.12
N LEU A 64 13.57 2.25 13.21
CA LEU A 64 14.74 2.06 14.07
C LEU A 64 14.35 1.88 15.53
N GLN A 65 13.41 2.70 16.03
CA GLN A 65 12.85 2.55 17.37
C GLN A 65 12.20 1.17 17.57
N GLY A 66 11.38 0.71 16.61
CA GLY A 66 10.76 -0.61 16.69
C GLY A 66 11.78 -1.73 16.70
N LEU A 67 12.82 -1.65 15.87
CA LEU A 67 13.92 -2.63 15.85
C LEU A 67 14.70 -2.66 17.17
N ASP A 68 14.95 -1.51 17.80
CA ASP A 68 15.58 -1.44 19.13
C ASP A 68 14.73 -2.15 20.19
N MET A 69 13.42 -1.91 20.19
CA MET A 69 12.49 -2.55 21.11
C MET A 69 12.44 -4.07 20.91
N VAL A 70 12.36 -4.54 19.66
CA VAL A 70 12.36 -5.98 19.36
C VAL A 70 13.67 -6.63 19.77
N ALA A 71 14.82 -5.99 19.50
CA ALA A 71 16.12 -6.51 19.92
C ALA A 71 16.19 -6.68 21.45
N GLU A 72 15.61 -5.75 22.21
CA GLU A 72 15.54 -5.88 23.65
C GLU A 72 14.62 -7.01 24.10
N MET A 73 13.43 -7.14 23.50
CA MET A 73 12.50 -8.25 23.78
C MET A 73 13.15 -9.62 23.49
N MET A 74 13.89 -9.76 22.40
CA MET A 74 14.62 -10.99 22.07
C MET A 74 15.79 -11.26 23.01
N ARG A 75 16.43 -10.22 23.54
CA ARG A 75 17.51 -10.35 24.53
C ARG A 75 16.98 -10.80 25.88
N SER A 76 15.84 -10.27 26.30
CA SER A 76 15.19 -10.62 27.57
C SER A 76 14.38 -11.91 27.51
N GLY A 77 14.18 -12.48 26.32
CA GLY A 77 13.32 -13.66 26.13
C GLY A 77 11.84 -13.34 26.38
N THR A 78 11.42 -12.10 26.12
CA THR A 78 10.04 -11.66 26.32
C THR A 78 9.13 -12.29 25.27
N GLU A 79 8.06 -12.94 25.72
CA GLU A 79 6.97 -13.32 24.83
C GLU A 79 6.22 -12.08 24.38
N TYR A 80 6.06 -11.90 23.08
CA TYR A 80 5.43 -10.72 22.49
C TYR A 80 4.67 -11.07 21.22
N GLY A 81 3.50 -10.45 21.07
CA GLY A 81 2.68 -10.55 19.87
C GLY A 81 2.05 -11.93 19.68
N ASP A 82 1.02 -11.96 18.85
CA ASP A 82 0.42 -13.23 18.40
C ASP A 82 1.25 -13.87 17.27
N HIS A 83 0.72 -14.91 16.62
CA HIS A 83 1.37 -15.56 15.46
C HIS A 83 1.52 -14.62 14.24
N HIS A 84 0.73 -13.56 14.16
CA HIS A 84 0.80 -12.53 13.14
C HIS A 84 1.75 -11.38 13.55
N GLY A 85 2.14 -11.32 14.81
CA GLY A 85 2.94 -10.26 15.39
C GLY A 85 2.10 -9.06 15.84
N SER A 86 0.78 -9.22 15.88
CA SER A 86 -0.15 -8.22 16.37
C SER A 86 -0.08 -8.13 17.89
N LEU A 87 -0.20 -6.90 18.39
CA LEU A 87 -0.16 -6.58 19.81
C LEU A 87 -1.26 -7.34 20.58
N ARG A 88 -0.88 -8.15 21.58
CA ARG A 88 -1.84 -8.82 22.46
C ARG A 88 -2.28 -7.86 23.57
N GLN A 89 -3.41 -8.16 24.21
CA GLN A 89 -3.89 -7.39 25.35
C GLN A 89 -2.85 -7.30 26.48
N VAL A 90 -2.16 -8.40 26.78
CA VAL A 90 -1.10 -8.44 27.81
C VAL A 90 0.07 -7.52 27.47
N ASP A 91 0.42 -7.41 26.19
CA ASP A 91 1.52 -6.56 25.72
C ASP A 91 1.12 -5.07 25.80
N HIS A 92 -0.15 -4.78 25.48
CA HIS A 92 -0.72 -3.44 25.62
C HIS A 92 -0.78 -3.00 27.09
N GLU A 93 -1.24 -3.86 27.99
CA GLU A 93 -1.29 -3.61 29.43
C GLU A 93 0.11 -3.45 30.05
N ALA A 94 1.11 -4.14 29.49
CA ALA A 94 2.52 -3.97 29.86
C ALA A 94 3.18 -2.69 29.30
N GLY A 95 2.47 -1.90 28.48
CA GLY A 95 3.01 -0.69 27.86
C GLY A 95 4.08 -0.96 26.80
N GLN A 96 4.08 -2.14 26.18
CA GLN A 96 5.09 -2.59 25.23
C GLN A 96 4.65 -2.47 23.77
N ALA A 97 3.73 -1.56 23.47
CA ALA A 97 3.26 -1.36 22.11
C ALA A 97 4.41 -0.95 21.18
N LEU A 98 4.65 -1.75 20.14
CA LEU A 98 5.60 -1.39 19.09
C LEU A 98 5.04 -0.24 18.23
N PRO A 99 5.91 0.52 17.56
CA PRO A 99 5.48 1.50 16.58
C PRO A 99 4.65 0.86 15.46
N ARG A 100 3.77 1.64 14.83
CA ARG A 100 2.76 1.11 13.90
C ARG A 100 3.37 0.43 12.68
N SER A 101 4.57 0.85 12.31
CA SER A 101 5.30 0.32 11.16
C SER A 101 6.10 -0.96 11.45
N VAL A 102 6.06 -1.49 12.68
CA VAL A 102 6.79 -2.70 13.08
C VAL A 102 5.89 -3.67 13.84
N ASP A 103 5.67 -4.85 13.27
CA ASP A 103 5.02 -5.98 13.92
C ASP A 103 6.08 -7.02 14.35
N PHE A 104 5.93 -7.65 15.51
CA PHE A 104 6.85 -8.69 15.97
C PHE A 104 6.11 -9.88 16.59
N SER A 105 6.49 -11.08 16.20
CA SER A 105 6.03 -12.32 16.81
C SER A 105 7.21 -13.04 17.45
N SER A 106 7.20 -13.16 18.78
CA SER A 106 8.24 -13.91 19.50
C SER A 106 8.13 -15.42 19.24
N PHE A 107 6.92 -15.93 19.03
CA PHE A 107 6.68 -17.34 18.71
C PHE A 107 7.27 -17.72 17.35
N ALA A 108 7.01 -16.88 16.34
CA ALA A 108 7.49 -17.12 15.00
C ALA A 108 8.87 -16.52 14.77
N CYS A 109 9.50 -15.87 15.76
CA CYS A 109 10.71 -15.06 15.63
C CYS A 109 10.72 -14.19 14.35
N ARG A 110 9.59 -13.52 14.06
CA ARG A 110 9.39 -12.77 12.82
C ARG A 110 9.17 -11.30 13.11
N ILE A 111 9.92 -10.45 12.42
CA ILE A 111 9.70 -8.99 12.37
C ILE A 111 9.06 -8.68 11.02
N SER A 112 7.97 -7.91 11.01
CA SER A 112 7.38 -7.37 9.78
C SER A 112 7.48 -5.85 9.82
N ILE A 113 8.13 -5.26 8.83
CA ILE A 113 8.34 -3.83 8.69
C ILE A 113 7.44 -3.33 7.58
N ARG A 114 6.64 -2.28 7.82
CA ARG A 114 5.66 -1.74 6.88
C ARG A 114 6.10 -0.39 6.34
N ALA A 115 5.97 -0.21 5.03
CA ALA A 115 6.21 1.08 4.39
C ALA A 115 5.12 2.11 4.75
N LEU A 116 3.89 1.62 5.03
CA LEU A 116 2.68 2.43 5.24
C LEU A 116 2.41 3.38 4.07
N ALA A 117 2.70 2.91 2.87
CA ALA A 117 2.54 3.70 1.66
C ALA A 117 1.04 3.90 1.36
N PRO A 118 0.59 5.09 0.95
CA PRO A 118 -0.79 5.29 0.51
C PRO A 118 -1.05 4.52 -0.79
N TYR A 119 -2.32 4.17 -1.04
CA TYR A 119 -2.72 3.64 -2.35
C TYR A 119 -2.72 4.74 -3.41
N ARG A 120 -2.40 4.35 -4.65
CA ARG A 120 -2.53 5.24 -5.82
C ARG A 120 -4.00 5.57 -6.08
N SER A 121 -4.26 6.75 -6.61
CA SER A 121 -5.62 7.27 -6.80
C SER A 121 -6.51 6.41 -7.72
N ARG A 122 -5.90 5.62 -8.62
CA ARG A 122 -6.62 4.81 -9.62
C ARG A 122 -6.29 3.32 -9.61
N PHE A 123 -5.38 2.89 -8.74
CA PHE A 123 -4.88 1.53 -8.73
C PHE A 123 -4.98 0.96 -7.32
N SER A 124 -5.18 -0.35 -7.21
CA SER A 124 -5.10 -1.08 -5.95
C SER A 124 -3.66 -1.31 -5.50
N GLN A 125 -2.70 -0.55 -6.01
CA GLN A 125 -1.28 -0.66 -5.69
C GLN A 125 -0.84 0.53 -4.85
N HIS A 126 0.11 0.30 -3.95
CA HIS A 126 0.73 1.35 -3.17
C HIS A 126 1.54 2.33 -4.04
N ALA A 127 1.66 3.58 -3.56
CA ALA A 127 2.39 4.64 -4.24
C ALA A 127 3.88 4.30 -4.39
N TRP A 128 4.45 3.67 -3.36
CA TRP A 128 5.81 3.16 -3.32
C TRP A 128 5.87 1.84 -2.53
N ALA A 129 6.98 1.13 -2.68
CA ALA A 129 7.33 -0.09 -1.96
C ALA A 129 8.83 -0.03 -1.59
N PHE A 130 9.29 -0.91 -0.70
CA PHE A 130 10.72 -1.01 -0.40
C PHE A 130 11.51 -1.45 -1.63
N THR A 131 12.61 -0.75 -1.88
CA THR A 131 13.64 -1.17 -2.82
C THR A 131 14.57 -2.20 -2.18
N GLU A 132 15.42 -2.85 -2.98
CA GLU A 132 16.43 -3.75 -2.40
C GLU A 132 17.46 -3.01 -1.54
N ASP A 133 17.77 -1.75 -1.87
CA ASP A 133 18.65 -0.92 -1.06
C ASP A 133 18.02 -0.61 0.31
N ASP A 134 16.70 -0.37 0.35
CA ASP A 134 15.96 -0.20 1.61
C ASP A 134 16.02 -1.48 2.46
N ILE A 135 15.85 -2.63 1.82
CA ILE A 135 15.88 -3.96 2.47
C ILE A 135 17.27 -4.24 3.02
N GLU A 136 18.33 -3.99 2.26
CA GLU A 136 19.70 -4.12 2.74
C GLU A 136 19.97 -3.17 3.92
N GLY A 137 19.44 -1.94 3.86
CA GLY A 137 19.45 -1.01 4.99
C GLY A 137 18.81 -1.60 6.26
N PHE A 138 17.67 -2.28 6.15
CA PHE A 138 17.08 -2.98 7.29
C PHE A 138 17.93 -4.15 7.78
N ARG A 139 18.58 -4.91 6.88
CA ARG A 139 19.45 -6.03 7.26
C ARG A 139 20.65 -5.58 8.05
N ASP A 140 21.27 -4.47 7.63
CA ASP A 140 22.37 -3.83 8.34
C ASP A 140 21.93 -3.40 9.75
N GLU A 141 20.77 -2.76 9.86
CA GLU A 141 20.24 -2.30 11.15
C GLU A 141 19.89 -3.46 12.10
N LEU A 142 19.37 -4.57 11.59
CA LEU A 142 19.15 -5.80 12.37
C LEU A 142 20.48 -6.41 12.83
N THR A 143 21.47 -6.47 11.94
CA THR A 143 22.81 -7.02 12.24
C THR A 143 23.52 -6.19 13.31
N LYS A 144 23.46 -4.85 13.24
CA LYS A 144 24.00 -3.93 14.28
C LYS A 144 23.41 -4.23 15.66
N ARG A 145 22.15 -4.67 15.72
CA ARG A 145 21.44 -5.06 16.95
C ARG A 145 21.71 -6.50 17.38
N SER A 146 22.63 -7.20 16.69
CA SER A 146 22.96 -8.61 16.92
C SER A 146 21.77 -9.56 16.70
N LEU A 147 20.86 -9.20 15.79
CA LEU A 147 19.82 -10.08 15.29
C LEU A 147 20.32 -10.73 13.99
N GLY A 148 20.44 -12.06 14.00
CA GLY A 148 20.73 -12.83 12.81
C GLY A 148 19.47 -13.00 11.97
N ILE A 149 19.63 -13.08 10.64
CA ILE A 149 18.52 -13.19 9.68
C ILE A 149 18.60 -14.57 9.03
N ALA A 150 17.59 -15.40 9.28
CA ALA A 150 17.48 -16.73 8.67
C ALA A 150 16.89 -16.66 7.26
N SER A 151 15.89 -15.80 7.06
CA SER A 151 15.24 -15.56 5.77
C SER A 151 14.50 -14.23 5.78
N HIS A 152 14.13 -13.75 4.60
CA HIS A 152 13.23 -12.60 4.44
C HIS A 152 12.33 -12.79 3.23
N TRP A 153 11.20 -12.09 3.21
CA TRP A 153 10.32 -12.00 2.04
C TRP A 153 9.60 -10.67 2.01
N GLN A 154 9.39 -10.14 0.80
CA GLN A 154 8.58 -8.95 0.59
C GLN A 154 7.09 -9.31 0.51
N HIS A 155 6.25 -8.39 0.97
CA HIS A 155 4.80 -8.42 0.77
C HIS A 155 4.31 -7.04 0.34
N GLU A 156 3.03 -6.93 -0.02
CA GLU A 156 2.46 -5.75 -0.70
C GLU A 156 2.81 -4.39 -0.05
N ASP A 157 2.79 -4.32 1.29
CA ASP A 157 3.07 -3.09 2.05
C ASP A 157 4.36 -3.16 2.89
N GLY A 158 5.31 -4.07 2.58
CA GLY A 158 6.52 -4.14 3.38
C GLY A 158 7.40 -5.38 3.21
N VAL A 159 8.23 -5.65 4.23
CA VAL A 159 9.17 -6.76 4.26
C VAL A 159 9.12 -7.45 5.62
N ALA A 160 9.19 -8.78 5.60
CA ALA A 160 9.28 -9.60 6.78
C ALA A 160 10.64 -10.28 6.88
N PHE A 161 11.20 -10.33 8.09
CA PHE A 161 12.45 -10.98 8.43
C PHE A 161 12.20 -12.06 9.47
N GLN A 162 12.64 -13.28 9.17
CA GLN A 162 12.78 -14.35 10.14
C GLN A 162 14.13 -14.15 10.85
N VAL A 163 14.09 -13.87 12.15
CA VAL A 163 15.27 -13.49 12.94
C VAL A 163 15.59 -14.49 14.04
N PHE A 164 16.81 -14.42 14.56
CA PHE A 164 17.24 -15.11 15.76
C PHE A 164 18.25 -14.25 16.53
N ASN A 165 18.40 -14.52 17.83
CA ASN A 165 19.42 -13.84 18.62
C ASN A 165 20.80 -14.43 18.27
N ALA A 166 21.67 -13.63 17.65
CA ALA A 166 22.99 -14.09 17.18
C ALA A 166 24.08 -14.06 18.26
N ARG A 167 23.75 -13.64 19.50
CA ARG A 167 24.69 -13.62 20.64
C ARG A 167 24.72 -14.93 21.45
N VAL A 168 24.02 -15.97 21.00
CA VAL A 168 23.99 -17.28 21.64
C VAL A 168 25.23 -18.09 21.29
#